data_AF-A0A9Q3VHN8-F1
#
_entry.id   AF-A0A9Q3VHN8-F1
#
_cell.length_a   1.000
_cell.length_b   1.000
_cell.length_c   1.000
_cell.angle_alpha   90.00
_cell.angle_beta   90.00
_cell.angle_gamma   90.00
#
_symmetry.space_group_name_H-M   'P 1'
#
loop_
_entity.id
_entity.type
_entity.pdbx_description
1 polymer ?
#
loop_
_entity_poly.entity_id
_entity_poly.type
_entity_poly.pdbx_seq_one_letter_code
_entity_poly.pdbx_strand_id
1 'polypeptide(L)'
;MATRSDTPVLDTLAAMTVDSIERCGLDERTFILTRLAALAAMDAPAISYLAQVDPAIKADLTAEQLQDVLVAIAPVVGTARVMSAATHITQALGITIALAEAEAETMAETEARSRNKP
;
A
#
# COMPACT_ATOMS: atom_id res chain seq x y z
N MET A 1 -30.37 1.90 18.13
CA MET A 1 -29.59 0.72 17.69
C MET A 1 -28.71 1.21 16.55
N ALA A 2 -27.41 1.35 16.76
CA ALA A 2 -26.52 1.79 15.67
C ALA A 2 -26.61 0.77 14.53
N THR A 3 -26.95 1.22 13.33
CA THR A 3 -26.93 0.38 12.13
C THR A 3 -25.50 -0.08 11.93
N ARG A 4 -25.30 -1.41 11.88
CA ARG A 4 -24.00 -2.01 11.57
C ARG A 4 -23.55 -1.49 10.21
N SER A 5 -22.29 -1.06 10.08
CA SER A 5 -21.79 -0.63 8.79
C SER A 5 -21.77 -1.78 7.79
N ASP A 6 -21.74 -1.45 6.50
CA ASP A 6 -21.67 -2.43 5.42
C ASP A 6 -20.28 -3.08 5.32
N THR A 7 -19.24 -2.47 5.92
CA THR A 7 -17.85 -2.92 5.89
C THR A 7 -17.22 -3.00 7.29
N PRO A 8 -17.82 -3.72 8.25
CA PRO A 8 -17.43 -3.63 9.65
C PRO A 8 -15.98 -4.07 9.92
N VAL A 9 -15.44 -4.97 9.09
CA VAL A 9 -14.02 -5.38 9.16
C VAL A 9 -13.10 -4.26 8.68
N LEU A 10 -13.38 -3.65 7.52
CA LEU A 10 -12.54 -2.58 6.99
C LEU A 10 -12.60 -1.34 7.87
N ASP A 11 -13.77 -1.00 8.41
CA ASP A 11 -13.94 0.15 9.30
C ASP A 11 -13.12 -0.04 10.58
N THR A 12 -13.11 -1.25 11.12
CA THR A 12 -12.29 -1.59 12.29
C THR A 12 -10.80 -1.43 11.96
N LEU A 13 -10.35 -1.98 10.82
CA LEU A 13 -8.94 -1.89 10.41
C LEU A 13 -8.51 -0.46 10.07
N ALA A 14 -9.42 0.34 9.50
CA ALA A 14 -9.21 1.76 9.22
C ALA A 14 -9.06 2.54 10.53
N ALA A 15 -9.95 2.33 11.50
CA ALA A 15 -9.84 2.93 12.82
C ALA A 15 -8.54 2.54 13.53
N MET A 16 -8.16 1.25 13.51
CA MET A 16 -6.88 0.79 14.04
C MET A 16 -5.68 1.46 13.33
N THR A 17 -5.78 1.68 12.02
CA THR A 17 -4.72 2.32 11.24
C THR A 17 -4.59 3.80 11.59
N VAL A 18 -5.70 4.53 11.69
CA VAL A 18 -5.72 5.94 12.12
C VAL A 18 -5.16 6.07 13.54
N ASP A 19 -5.68 5.29 14.49
CA ASP A 19 -5.20 5.27 15.87
C ASP A 19 -3.69 5.01 15.95
N SER A 20 -3.17 4.10 15.11
CA SER A 20 -1.73 3.79 15.07
C SER A 20 -0.88 4.96 14.59
N ILE A 21 -1.38 5.77 13.65
CA ILE A 21 -0.67 6.94 13.13
C ILE A 21 -0.63 8.04 14.19
N GLU A 22 -1.78 8.32 14.83
CA GLU A 22 -1.89 9.38 15.84
C GLU A 22 -1.09 9.11 17.12
N ARG A 23 -0.94 7.84 17.49
CA ARG A 23 -0.26 7.42 18.73
C ARG A 23 1.22 7.10 18.55
N CYS A 24 1.72 6.98 17.32
CA CYS A 24 3.11 6.64 17.07
C CYS A 24 3.99 7.90 17.08
N GLY A 25 5.10 7.86 17.80
CA GLY A 25 6.08 8.96 17.85
C GLY A 25 7.22 8.86 16.82
N LEU A 26 7.16 7.89 15.90
CA LEU A 26 8.13 7.78 14.81
C LEU A 26 7.86 8.89 13.77
N ASP A 27 8.91 9.37 13.11
CA ASP A 27 8.73 10.20 11.92
C ASP A 27 8.05 9.38 10.81
N GLU A 28 7.43 10.09 9.87
CA GLU A 28 6.61 9.49 8.81
C GLU A 28 7.36 8.45 7.98
N ARG A 29 8.61 8.74 7.60
CA ARG A 29 9.44 7.83 6.80
C ARG A 29 9.73 6.56 7.58
N THR A 30 10.17 6.68 8.82
CA THR A 30 10.45 5.51 9.67
C THR A 30 9.19 4.71 9.98
N PHE A 31 8.05 5.36 10.19
CA PHE A 31 6.76 4.68 10.39
C PHE A 31 6.37 3.82 9.18
N ILE A 32 6.43 4.36 7.97
CA ILE A 32 6.07 3.65 6.73
C ILE A 32 7.02 2.47 6.49
N LEU A 33 8.33 2.69 6.59
CA LEU A 33 9.33 1.63 6.42
C LEU A 33 9.17 0.50 7.45
N THR A 34 8.79 0.85 8.69
CA THR A 34 8.52 -0.15 9.74
C THR A 34 7.30 -1.01 9.40
N ARG A 35 6.22 -0.40 8.87
CA ARG A 35 5.04 -1.17 8.42
C ARG A 35 5.37 -2.06 7.23
N LEU A 36 6.15 -1.58 6.27
CA LEU A 36 6.62 -2.39 5.14
C LEU A 36 7.47 -3.58 5.59
N ALA A 37 8.39 -3.38 6.54
CA ALA A 37 9.17 -4.45 7.15
C ALA A 37 8.28 -5.49 7.85
N ALA A 38 7.25 -5.04 8.56
CA ALA A 38 6.30 -5.92 9.24
C ALA A 38 5.47 -6.75 8.23
N LEU A 39 5.01 -6.14 7.14
CA LEU A 39 4.32 -6.85 6.04
C LEU A 39 5.21 -7.93 5.42
N ALA A 40 6.49 -7.62 5.20
CA ALA A 40 7.47 -8.58 4.68
C ALA A 40 7.71 -9.74 5.65
N ALA A 41 7.87 -9.44 6.95
CA ALA A 41 8.07 -10.46 7.99
C ALA A 41 6.85 -11.40 8.13
N MET A 42 5.65 -10.84 8.01
CA MET A 42 4.38 -11.57 8.10
C MET A 42 4.01 -12.33 6.82
N ASP A 43 4.75 -12.12 5.73
CA ASP A 43 4.41 -12.64 4.39
C ASP A 43 3.00 -12.23 3.96
N ALA A 44 2.71 -10.93 4.13
CA ALA A 44 1.42 -10.37 3.79
C ALA A 44 1.13 -10.52 2.29
N PRO A 45 -0.16 -10.69 1.88
CA PRO A 45 -0.53 -10.76 0.48
C PRO A 45 -0.25 -9.42 -0.23
N ALA A 46 0.03 -9.47 -1.55
CA ALA A 46 0.39 -8.31 -2.37
C ALA A 46 -0.49 -7.07 -2.17
N ILE A 47 -1.82 -7.26 -2.09
CA ILE A 47 -2.77 -6.16 -1.89
C ILE A 47 -2.50 -5.34 -0.60
N SER A 48 -1.89 -5.96 0.42
CA SER A 48 -1.61 -5.29 1.70
C SER A 48 -0.52 -4.22 1.56
N TYR A 49 0.37 -4.35 0.57
CA TYR A 49 1.43 -3.37 0.30
C TYR A 49 0.87 -2.10 -0.33
N LEU A 50 -0.28 -2.16 -1.02
CA LEU A 50 -0.94 -1.00 -1.63
C LEU A 50 -1.29 0.07 -0.58
N ALA A 51 -1.65 -0.35 0.63
CA ALA A 51 -1.97 0.55 1.73
C ALA A 51 -0.79 1.47 2.13
N GLN A 52 0.43 1.17 1.69
CA GLN A 52 1.63 1.98 1.96
C GLN A 52 2.17 2.70 0.72
N VAL A 53 1.58 2.54 -0.47
CA VAL A 53 2.06 3.18 -1.70
C VAL A 53 1.89 4.70 -1.63
N ASP A 54 0.67 5.20 -1.42
CA ASP A 54 0.43 6.65 -1.36
C ASP A 54 1.17 7.33 -0.19
N PRO A 55 1.20 6.77 1.04
CA PRO A 55 2.03 7.31 2.10
C PRO A 55 3.52 7.36 1.73
N ALA A 56 4.04 6.29 1.11
CA ALA A 56 5.45 6.25 0.72
C ALA A 56 5.81 7.33 -0.32
N ILE A 57 4.93 7.57 -1.29
CA ILE A 57 5.10 8.64 -2.30
C ILE A 57 5.09 10.02 -1.61
N LYS A 58 4.12 10.28 -0.73
CA LYS A 58 4.01 11.56 -0.01
C LYS A 58 5.20 11.82 0.91
N ALA A 59 5.80 10.75 1.44
CA ALA A 59 6.97 10.82 2.29
C ALA A 59 8.30 10.82 1.50
N ASP A 60 8.26 10.93 0.17
CA ASP A 60 9.42 10.90 -0.74
C ASP A 60 10.32 9.66 -0.53
N LEU A 61 9.71 8.50 -0.27
CA LEU A 61 10.44 7.23 -0.17
C LEU A 61 10.78 6.70 -1.56
N THR A 62 12.01 6.21 -1.72
CA THR A 62 12.47 5.62 -2.98
C THR A 62 12.39 4.10 -2.96
N ALA A 63 12.42 3.49 -4.15
CA ALA A 63 12.45 2.03 -4.29
C ALA A 63 13.73 1.43 -3.67
N GLU A 64 14.85 2.14 -3.73
CA GLU A 64 16.12 1.76 -3.10
C GLU A 64 15.97 1.67 -1.59
N GLN A 65 15.24 2.58 -0.95
CA GLN A 65 15.00 2.50 0.50
C GLN A 65 14.14 1.30 0.90
N LEU A 66 13.19 0.90 0.05
CA LEU A 66 12.43 -0.34 0.25
C LEU A 66 13.34 -1.58 0.09
N GLN A 67 14.24 -1.56 -0.88
CA GLN A 67 15.25 -2.60 -1.04
C GLN A 67 16.18 -2.66 0.19
N ASP A 68 16.62 -1.52 0.71
CA ASP A 68 17.45 -1.43 1.92
C ASP A 68 16.73 -2.02 3.13
N VAL A 69 15.41 -1.85 3.26
CA VAL A 69 14.61 -2.53 4.30
C VAL A 69 14.68 -4.04 4.14
N LEU A 70 14.48 -4.57 2.93
CA LEU A 70 14.55 -6.01 2.68
C LEU A 70 15.94 -6.57 2.99
N VAL A 71 17.00 -5.83 2.62
CA VAL A 71 18.39 -6.18 2.96
C VAL A 71 18.59 -6.17 4.48
N ALA A 72 18.09 -5.14 5.17
CA ALA A 72 18.25 -4.98 6.61
C ALA A 72 17.55 -6.10 7.41
N ILE A 73 16.36 -6.52 6.99
CA ILE A 73 15.60 -7.57 7.70
C ILE A 73 15.96 -8.99 7.26
N ALA A 74 16.64 -9.17 6.13
CA ALA A 74 16.99 -10.48 5.57
C ALA A 74 17.60 -11.47 6.60
N PRO A 75 18.58 -11.09 7.44
CA PRO A 75 19.14 -12.03 8.43
C PRO A 75 18.15 -12.40 9.55
N VAL A 76 17.09 -11.60 9.76
CA VAL A 76 16.08 -11.84 10.81
C VAL A 76 14.96 -12.73 10.29
N VAL A 77 14.46 -12.48 9.07
CA VAL A 77 13.27 -13.17 8.53
C VAL A 77 13.61 -14.33 7.58
N GLY A 78 14.85 -14.38 7.08
CA GLY A 78 15.36 -15.41 6.18
C GLY A 78 15.03 -15.18 4.71
N THR A 79 15.80 -15.83 3.82
CA THR A 79 15.75 -15.63 2.37
C THR A 79 14.39 -15.91 1.76
N ALA A 80 13.68 -16.96 2.22
CA ALA A 80 12.37 -17.31 1.68
C ALA A 80 11.34 -16.18 1.87
N ARG A 81 11.35 -15.54 3.05
CA ARG A 81 10.46 -14.41 3.36
C ARG A 81 10.82 -13.17 2.54
N VAL A 82 12.10 -12.88 2.39
CA VAL A 82 12.57 -11.75 1.56
C VAL A 82 12.13 -11.91 0.10
N MET A 83 12.33 -13.09 -0.49
CA MET A 83 11.94 -13.36 -1.88
C MET A 83 10.42 -13.30 -2.09
N SER A 84 9.65 -13.81 -1.13
CA SER A 84 8.19 -13.70 -1.16
C SER A 84 7.75 -12.23 -1.12
N ALA A 85 8.28 -11.45 -0.17
CA ALA A 85 7.97 -10.03 -0.04
C ALA A 85 8.31 -9.24 -1.32
N ALA A 86 9.48 -9.46 -1.92
CA ALA A 86 9.87 -8.83 -3.17
C ALA A 86 8.87 -9.13 -4.31
N THR A 87 8.38 -10.37 -4.38
CA THR A 87 7.38 -10.78 -5.38
C THR A 87 6.04 -10.09 -5.14
N HIS A 88 5.56 -10.07 -3.90
CA HIS A 88 4.30 -9.42 -3.53
C HIS A 88 4.34 -7.90 -3.74
N ILE A 89 5.47 -7.25 -3.45
CA ILE A 89 5.68 -5.83 -3.72
C ILE A 89 5.60 -5.57 -5.23
N THR A 90 6.28 -6.38 -6.04
CA THR A 90 6.26 -6.24 -7.51
C THR A 90 4.85 -6.43 -8.06
N GLN A 91 4.11 -7.41 -7.55
CA GLN A 91 2.71 -7.63 -7.92
C GLN A 91 1.81 -6.45 -7.52
N ALA A 92 2.01 -5.88 -6.33
CA ALA A 92 1.27 -4.72 -5.86
C ALA A 92 1.50 -3.49 -6.78
N LEU A 93 2.76 -3.25 -7.17
CA LEU A 93 3.08 -2.19 -8.13
C LEU A 93 2.40 -2.42 -9.49
N GLY A 94 2.39 -3.67 -9.98
CA GLY A 94 1.67 -4.03 -11.20
C GLY A 94 0.17 -3.78 -11.12
N ILE A 95 -0.47 -4.10 -9.98
CA ILE A 95 -1.89 -3.79 -9.73
C ILE A 95 -2.13 -2.28 -9.73
N THR A 96 -1.23 -1.51 -9.10
CA THR A 96 -1.34 -0.05 -9.02
C THR A 96 -1.29 0.58 -10.41
N ILE A 97 -0.35 0.13 -11.26
CA ILE A 97 -0.21 0.62 -12.64
C ILE A 97 -1.47 0.28 -13.45
N ALA A 98 -1.93 -0.97 -13.40
CA ALA A 98 -3.12 -1.40 -14.13
C ALA A 98 -4.38 -0.62 -13.71
N LEU A 99 -4.51 -0.29 -12.42
CA LEU A 99 -5.61 0.54 -11.93
C LEU A 99 -5.53 1.96 -12.48
N ALA A 100 -4.34 2.57 -12.45
CA ALA A 100 -4.14 3.92 -12.98
C ALA A 100 -4.40 4.00 -14.50
N GLU A 101 -4.02 2.97 -15.25
CA GLU A 101 -4.31 2.86 -16.69
C GLU A 101 -5.83 2.76 -16.94
N ALA A 102 -6.53 1.89 -16.20
CA ALA A 102 -7.97 1.74 -16.31
C ALA A 102 -8.73 3.03 -15.96
N GLU A 103 -8.30 3.73 -14.90
CA GLU A 103 -8.87 5.04 -14.53
C GLU A 103 -8.68 6.06 -15.66
N ALA A 104 -7.48 6.16 -16.24
CA ALA A 104 -7.19 7.07 -17.35
C ALA A 104 -8.04 6.77 -18.60
N GLU A 105 -8.24 5.49 -18.94
CA GLU A 105 -9.11 5.07 -20.03
C GLU A 105 -10.56 5.51 -19.78
N THR A 106 -11.09 5.27 -18.59
CA THR A 106 -12.47 5.67 -18.24
C THR A 106 -12.65 7.20 -18.28
N MET A 107 -11.64 7.96 -17.87
CA MET A 107 -11.63 9.42 -17.97
C MET A 107 -11.64 9.89 -19.43
N ALA A 108 -10.82 9.28 -20.28
CA ALA A 108 -10.80 9.60 -21.71
C ALA A 108 -12.14 9.29 -22.41
N GLU A 109 -12.76 8.16 -22.08
CA GLU A 109 -14.08 7.78 -22.61
C GLU A 109 -15.19 8.74 -22.16
N THR A 110 -15.20 9.12 -20.87
CA THR A 110 -16.19 10.06 -20.33
C THR A 110 -16.02 11.46 -20.93
N GLU A 111 -14.78 11.93 -21.12
CA GLU A 111 -14.51 13.18 -21.83
C GLU A 111 -14.97 13.13 -23.29
N ALA A 112 -14.64 12.08 -24.03
CA ALA A 112 -15.05 11.92 -25.43
C ALA A 112 -16.59 11.90 -25.56
N ARG A 113 -17.29 11.24 -24.65
CA ARG A 113 -18.75 11.23 -24.59
C ARG A 113 -19.33 12.61 -24.28
N SER A 114 -18.68 13.40 -23.42
CA SER A 114 -19.12 14.76 -23.09
C SER A 114 -18.99 15.73 -24.27
N ARG A 115 -17.95 15.59 -25.10
CA ARG A 115 -17.72 16.41 -26.30
C ARG A 115 -18.68 16.09 -27.45
N ASN A 116 -19.31 14.92 -27.43
CA ASN A 116 -20.23 14.45 -28.49
C ASN A 116 -21.72 14.63 -28.13
N LYS A 117 -22.04 15.42 -27.10
CA LYS A 117 -23.42 15.76 -26.73
C LYS A 117 -23.87 17.01 -27.52
N PRO A 118 -24.98 16.96 -28.27
CA PRO A 118 -25.46 18.07 -29.11
C PRO A 118 -25.95 19.27 -28.30
#